data_AF-A0A7S2QCX9-F1
#
_entry.id   AF-A0A7S2QCX9-F1
#
_cell.length_a   1.000
_cell.length_b   1.000
_cell.length_c   1.000
_cell.angle_alpha   90.00
_cell.angle_beta   90.00
_cell.angle_gamma   90.00
#
_symmetry.space_group_name_H-M   'P 1'
#
loop_
_entity.id
_entity.type
_entity.pdbx_description
1 polymer ?
#
loop_
_entity_poly.entity_id
_entity_poly.type
_entity_poly.pdbx_seq_one_letter_code
_entity_poly.pdbx_strand_id
1 'polypeptide(L)'
;EITPSSATASLYALALLDCGGDGTAAAIAAAVPRILMEASCRELVHLAFALVMLDLPVAELLSFVLERLARLSAKLSPKHLHALRIVEHCVLLPPALRPALRASLQADPAAATRCSRAMEQIADTARQGAAADAVTSSKLQQRLSKYFVRLALPHDTEQPVGPYRLDYILPARIAVEVDGYKHFYAFSRRLTAKSEMKLRVLRALGWSVVSLPHFDWLPRTTDDRLAYLAGRIEA
;
A
#
# COMPACT_ATOMS: atom_id res chain seq x y z
N GLU A 1 3.47 -27.84 14.89
CA GLU A 1 3.91 -26.68 15.70
C GLU A 1 3.96 -25.46 14.79
N ILE A 2 3.43 -24.31 15.22
CA ILE A 2 3.44 -23.08 14.41
C ILE A 2 4.80 -22.42 14.59
N THR A 3 5.60 -22.38 13.51
CA THR A 3 6.90 -21.68 13.51
C THR A 3 6.73 -20.21 13.09
N PRO A 4 7.68 -19.30 13.46
CA PRO A 4 7.68 -17.91 13.00
C PRO A 4 7.46 -17.77 11.49
N SER A 5 8.19 -18.56 10.70
CA SER A 5 8.13 -18.53 9.25
C SER A 5 6.79 -19.01 8.71
N SER A 6 6.21 -20.07 9.28
CA SER A 6 4.92 -20.60 8.83
C SER A 6 3.78 -19.61 9.10
N ALA A 7 3.67 -19.07 10.32
CA ALA A 7 2.62 -18.11 10.66
C ALA A 7 2.72 -16.84 9.81
N THR A 8 3.93 -16.31 9.68
CA THR A 8 4.18 -15.09 8.91
C THR A 8 3.88 -15.29 7.43
N ALA A 9 4.33 -16.40 6.84
CA ALA A 9 4.08 -16.69 5.43
C ALA A 9 2.58 -16.88 5.17
N SER A 10 1.85 -17.56 6.05
CA SER A 10 0.41 -17.76 5.94
C SER A 10 -0.36 -16.44 6.04
N LEU A 11 -0.09 -15.61 7.06
CA LEU A 11 -0.73 -14.30 7.19
C LEU A 11 -0.43 -13.41 5.99
N TYR A 12 0.83 -13.36 5.55
CA TYR A 12 1.21 -12.56 4.40
C TYR A 12 0.57 -13.05 3.10
N ALA A 13 0.46 -14.37 2.89
CA ALA A 13 -0.24 -14.94 1.75
C ALA A 13 -1.73 -14.59 1.76
N LEU A 14 -2.41 -14.75 2.90
CA LEU A 14 -3.81 -14.36 3.07
C LEU A 14 -4.01 -12.87 2.78
N ALA A 15 -3.08 -12.01 3.23
CA ALA A 15 -3.10 -10.58 2.97
C ALA A 15 -2.94 -10.24 1.49
N LEU A 16 -2.10 -10.97 0.76
CA LEU A 16 -1.91 -10.79 -0.68
C LEU A 16 -3.10 -11.30 -1.50
N LEU A 17 -3.82 -12.31 -1.00
CA LEU A 17 -5.00 -12.88 -1.65
C LEU A 17 -6.31 -12.19 -1.25
N ASP A 18 -6.27 -11.30 -0.25
CA ASP A 18 -7.44 -10.61 0.30
C ASP A 18 -8.50 -11.58 0.85
N CYS A 19 -8.03 -12.61 1.58
CA CYS A 19 -8.84 -13.73 2.10
C CYS A 19 -8.97 -13.75 3.64
N GLY A 20 -9.05 -12.59 4.29
CA GLY A 20 -8.97 -12.48 5.76
C GLY A 20 -10.24 -12.78 6.57
N GLY A 21 -11.41 -12.89 5.92
CA GLY A 21 -12.71 -12.86 6.60
C GLY A 21 -13.08 -14.10 7.43
N ASP A 22 -12.47 -15.26 7.17
CA ASP A 22 -13.00 -16.54 7.65
C ASP A 22 -12.42 -16.98 9.02
N GLY A 23 -12.00 -16.04 9.87
CA GLY A 23 -11.44 -16.30 11.21
C GLY A 23 -10.06 -16.98 11.26
N THR A 24 -9.63 -17.61 10.17
CA THR A 24 -8.31 -18.28 10.04
C THR A 24 -7.16 -17.32 10.31
N ALA A 25 -7.22 -16.10 9.75
CA ALA A 25 -6.19 -15.08 9.98
C ALA A 25 -6.09 -14.67 11.47
N ALA A 26 -7.23 -14.54 12.15
CA ALA A 26 -7.26 -14.20 13.57
C ALA A 26 -6.65 -15.32 14.44
N ALA A 27 -6.96 -16.59 14.12
CA ALA A 27 -6.38 -17.74 14.81
C ALA A 27 -4.85 -17.81 14.67
N ILE A 28 -4.32 -17.55 13.46
CA ILE A 28 -2.87 -17.51 13.25
C ILE A 28 -2.24 -16.31 13.98
N ALA A 29 -2.88 -15.14 13.92
CA ALA A 29 -2.41 -13.93 14.61
C ALA A 29 -2.31 -14.13 16.13
N ALA A 30 -3.25 -14.87 16.74
CA ALA A 30 -3.23 -15.19 18.17
C ALA A 30 -2.01 -16.04 18.59
N ALA A 31 -1.41 -16.79 17.66
CA ALA A 31 -0.19 -17.56 17.93
C ALA A 31 1.11 -16.73 17.80
N VAL A 32 1.07 -15.58 17.11
CA VAL A 32 2.25 -14.75 16.80
C VAL A 32 3.03 -14.29 18.04
N PRO A 33 2.42 -13.86 19.17
CA PRO A 33 3.19 -13.41 20.34
C PRO A 33 4.23 -14.42 20.83
N ARG A 34 3.95 -15.73 20.72
CA ARG A 34 4.83 -16.81 21.17
C ARG A 34 6.10 -16.96 20.31
N ILE A 35 6.02 -16.54 19.06
CA ILE A 35 7.05 -16.72 18.03
C ILE A 35 7.69 -15.39 17.59
N LEU A 36 7.17 -14.26 18.09
CA LEU A 36 7.61 -12.93 17.72
C LEU A 36 9.10 -12.71 18.02
N MET A 37 9.59 -13.32 19.10
CA MET A 37 10.97 -13.13 19.53
C MET A 37 12.01 -13.77 18.60
N GLU A 38 11.60 -14.75 17.82
CA GLU A 38 12.43 -15.49 16.87
C GLU A 38 12.30 -14.96 15.44
N ALA A 39 11.28 -14.14 15.16
CA ALA A 39 11.02 -13.60 13.84
C ALA A 39 12.17 -12.68 13.36
N SER A 40 12.64 -12.93 12.13
CA SER A 40 13.60 -12.10 11.42
C SER A 40 13.00 -10.73 11.04
N CYS A 41 13.86 -9.78 10.68
CA CYS A 41 13.42 -8.45 10.23
C CYS A 41 12.41 -8.52 9.07
N ARG A 42 12.67 -9.38 8.07
CA ARG A 42 11.76 -9.60 6.94
C ARG A 42 10.40 -10.13 7.39
N GLU A 43 10.38 -11.07 8.33
CA GLU A 43 9.15 -11.65 8.85
C GLU A 43 8.33 -10.63 9.63
N LEU A 44 8.96 -9.79 10.45
CA LEU A 44 8.27 -8.72 11.16
C LEU A 44 7.63 -7.70 10.20
N VAL A 45 8.30 -7.34 9.10
CA VAL A 45 7.73 -6.47 8.07
C VAL A 45 6.50 -7.14 7.43
N HIS A 46 6.61 -8.42 7.08
CA HIS A 46 5.49 -9.17 6.52
C HIS A 46 4.32 -9.30 7.50
N LEU A 47 4.60 -9.51 8.79
CA LEU A 47 3.59 -9.52 9.84
C LEU A 47 2.90 -8.16 9.94
N ALA A 48 3.64 -7.06 10.13
CA ALA A 48 3.05 -5.72 10.21
C ALA A 48 2.17 -5.41 9.00
N PHE A 49 2.66 -5.70 7.79
CA PHE A 49 1.90 -5.54 6.56
C PHE A 49 0.64 -6.41 6.56
N ALA A 50 0.72 -7.69 6.93
CA ALA A 50 -0.40 -8.61 6.91
C ALA A 50 -1.48 -8.24 7.93
N LEU A 51 -1.11 -7.90 9.17
CA LEU A 51 -2.05 -7.51 10.23
C LEU A 51 -2.92 -6.33 9.78
N VAL A 52 -2.30 -5.34 9.13
CA VAL A 52 -2.99 -4.19 8.56
C VAL A 52 -3.82 -4.57 7.35
N MET A 53 -3.25 -5.30 6.38
CA MET A 53 -3.93 -5.63 5.13
C MET A 53 -5.12 -6.56 5.32
N LEU A 54 -5.11 -7.37 6.36
CA LEU A 54 -6.22 -8.25 6.74
C LEU A 54 -7.25 -7.54 7.64
N ASP A 55 -7.03 -6.26 7.97
CA ASP A 55 -7.88 -5.49 8.87
C ASP A 55 -8.09 -6.17 10.24
N LEU A 56 -7.04 -6.78 10.80
CA LEU A 56 -7.17 -7.50 12.06
C LEU A 56 -7.23 -6.52 13.25
N PRO A 57 -8.17 -6.68 14.19
CA PRO A 57 -8.31 -5.81 15.36
C PRO A 57 -7.29 -6.17 16.46
N VAL A 58 -6.00 -6.08 16.13
CA VAL A 58 -4.89 -6.55 16.97
C VAL A 58 -3.86 -5.44 17.23
N ALA A 59 -4.34 -4.27 17.67
CA ALA A 59 -3.52 -3.09 17.91
C ALA A 59 -2.30 -3.36 18.81
N GLU A 60 -2.48 -4.13 19.88
CA GLU A 60 -1.39 -4.47 20.81
C GLU A 60 -0.29 -5.28 20.11
N LEU A 61 -0.65 -6.35 19.39
CA LEU A 61 0.30 -7.15 18.62
C LEU A 61 1.03 -6.30 17.57
N LEU A 62 0.30 -5.45 16.83
CA LEU A 62 0.90 -4.54 15.86
C LEU A 62 1.92 -3.62 16.54
N SER A 63 1.60 -3.08 17.73
CA SER A 63 2.51 -2.21 18.47
C SER A 63 3.83 -2.91 18.82
N PHE A 64 3.78 -4.16 19.28
CA PHE A 64 5.00 -4.93 19.58
C PHE A 64 5.83 -5.25 18.35
N VAL A 65 5.18 -5.61 17.23
CA VAL A 65 5.86 -5.84 15.95
C VAL A 65 6.59 -4.58 15.49
N LEU A 66 5.93 -3.41 15.56
CA LEU A 66 6.50 -2.14 15.13
C LEU A 66 7.62 -1.67 16.05
N GLU A 67 7.49 -1.79 17.37
CA GLU A 67 8.58 -1.42 18.30
C GLU A 67 9.82 -2.30 18.08
N ARG A 68 9.64 -3.59 17.77
CA ARG A 68 10.75 -4.47 17.42
C ARG A 68 11.40 -4.07 16.09
N LEU A 69 10.59 -3.70 15.08
CA LEU A 69 11.09 -3.17 13.81
C LEU A 69 11.86 -1.86 13.99
N ALA A 70 11.41 -0.98 14.87
CA ALA A 70 12.09 0.29 15.17
C ALA A 70 13.49 0.06 15.76
N ARG A 71 13.68 -0.97 16.60
CA ARG A 71 15.00 -1.38 17.09
C ARG A 71 15.89 -2.01 16.01
N LEU A 72 15.29 -2.56 14.96
CA LEU A 72 15.96 -3.19 13.83
C LEU A 72 16.03 -2.28 12.60
N SER A 73 15.71 -0.99 12.74
CA SER A 73 15.50 -0.08 11.61
C SER A 73 16.71 0.03 10.68
N ALA A 74 17.92 -0.04 11.24
CA ALA A 74 19.18 -0.04 10.47
C ALA A 74 19.34 -1.25 9.51
N LYS A 75 18.56 -2.32 9.69
CA LYS A 75 18.57 -3.52 8.82
C LYS A 75 17.47 -3.50 7.75
N LEU A 76 16.68 -2.43 7.67
CA LEU A 76 15.57 -2.33 6.72
C LEU A 76 16.11 -1.98 5.32
N SER A 77 15.67 -2.74 4.32
CA SER A 77 15.93 -2.43 2.91
C SER A 77 14.90 -1.41 2.40
N PRO A 78 15.14 -0.73 1.26
CA PRO A 78 14.15 0.15 0.63
C PRO A 78 12.79 -0.54 0.40
N LYS A 79 12.80 -1.83 0.02
CA LYS A 79 11.58 -2.64 -0.13
C LYS A 79 10.83 -2.83 1.19
N HIS A 80 11.54 -3.01 2.29
CA HIS A 80 10.93 -3.10 3.62
C HIS A 80 10.32 -1.77 4.03
N LEU A 81 11.02 -0.66 3.80
CA LEU A 81 10.54 0.68 4.09
C LEU A 81 9.28 1.02 3.30
N HIS A 82 9.24 0.69 2.01
CA HIS A 82 8.02 0.87 1.20
C HIS A 82 6.81 0.15 1.79
N ALA A 83 6.97 -1.12 2.21
CA ALA A 83 5.89 -1.87 2.86
C ALA A 83 5.45 -1.21 4.18
N LEU A 84 6.40 -0.73 4.98
CA LEU A 84 6.10 -0.06 6.26
C LEU A 84 5.45 1.30 6.10
N ARG A 85 5.71 2.03 5.01
CA ARG A 85 4.97 3.25 4.69
C ARG A 85 3.49 2.99 4.41
N ILE A 86 3.15 1.85 3.80
CA ILE A 86 1.74 1.45 3.65
C ILE A 86 1.11 1.19 5.02
N VAL A 87 1.82 0.51 5.92
CA VAL A 87 1.39 0.27 7.30
C VAL A 87 1.18 1.60 8.04
N GLU A 88 2.13 2.54 7.92
CA GLU A 88 2.06 3.88 8.51
C GLU A 88 0.78 4.60 8.10
N HIS A 89 0.45 4.61 6.80
CA HIS A 89 -0.78 5.25 6.34
C HIS A 89 -2.05 4.61 6.90
N CYS A 90 -2.07 3.29 7.10
CA CYS A 90 -3.22 2.63 7.70
C CYS A 90 -3.36 2.90 9.21
N VAL A 91 -2.27 3.21 9.90
CA VAL A 91 -2.26 3.56 11.33
C VAL A 91 -2.58 5.05 11.53
N LEU A 92 -1.97 5.93 10.72
CA LEU A 92 -1.93 7.37 10.96
C LEU A 92 -2.97 8.17 10.18
N LEU A 93 -3.43 7.71 9.00
CA LEU A 93 -4.37 8.52 8.23
C LEU A 93 -5.74 8.62 8.93
N PRO A 94 -6.37 9.82 8.95
CA PRO A 94 -7.67 10.01 9.57
C PRO A 94 -8.79 9.15 8.98
N PRO A 95 -8.92 9.02 7.63
CA PRO A 95 -9.86 8.07 7.05
C PRO A 95 -9.50 6.64 7.42
N ALA A 96 -10.48 5.87 7.90
CA ALA A 96 -10.27 4.47 8.26
C ALA A 96 -10.03 3.63 6.99
N LEU A 97 -8.75 3.49 6.60
CA LEU A 97 -8.35 2.58 5.52
C LEU A 97 -8.66 1.11 5.86
N ARG A 98 -8.65 0.81 7.16
CA ARG A 98 -8.84 -0.50 7.79
C ARG A 98 -9.67 -0.32 9.07
N PRO A 99 -11.01 -0.35 8.97
CA PRO A 99 -11.91 0.02 10.06
C PRO A 99 -11.77 -0.81 11.34
N ALA A 100 -11.60 -2.12 11.25
CA ALA A 100 -11.50 -2.96 12.44
C ALA A 100 -10.17 -2.74 13.19
N LEU A 101 -9.06 -2.59 12.47
CA LEU A 101 -7.79 -2.17 13.06
C LEU A 101 -7.90 -0.77 13.69
N ARG A 102 -8.56 0.18 13.00
CA ARG A 102 -8.74 1.55 13.52
C ARG A 102 -9.53 1.56 14.82
N ALA A 103 -10.62 0.79 14.89
CA ALA A 103 -11.42 0.64 16.11
C ALA A 103 -10.58 0.04 17.25
N SER A 104 -9.74 -0.96 16.95
CA SER A 104 -8.83 -1.55 17.93
C SER A 104 -7.79 -0.54 18.45
N LEU A 105 -7.21 0.30 17.58
CA LEU A 105 -6.29 1.37 17.97
C LEU A 105 -6.96 2.47 18.79
N GLN A 106 -8.23 2.79 18.52
CA GLN A 106 -9.00 3.75 19.32
C GLN A 106 -9.35 3.20 20.70
N ALA A 107 -9.62 1.90 20.80
CA ALA A 107 -9.89 1.22 22.06
C ALA A 107 -8.63 1.06 22.94
N ASP A 108 -7.43 1.06 22.35
CA ASP A 108 -6.14 1.02 23.06
C ASP A 108 -5.22 2.20 22.66
N PRO A 109 -5.41 3.38 23.30
CA PRO A 109 -4.58 4.56 23.04
C PRO A 109 -3.08 4.35 23.32
N ALA A 110 -2.75 3.43 24.24
CA ALA A 110 -1.36 3.13 24.57
C ALA A 110 -0.68 2.38 23.41
N ALA A 111 -1.34 1.36 22.84
CA ALA A 111 -0.88 0.70 21.62
C ALA A 111 -0.80 1.67 20.45
N ALA A 112 -1.79 2.54 20.26
CA ALA A 112 -1.75 3.56 19.20
C ALA A 112 -0.53 4.48 19.33
N THR A 113 -0.24 4.96 20.54
CA THR A 113 0.93 5.80 20.81
C THR A 113 2.24 5.06 20.52
N ARG A 114 2.35 3.79 20.92
CA ARG A 114 3.53 2.95 20.62
C ARG A 114 3.71 2.77 19.11
N CYS A 115 2.63 2.50 18.37
CA CYS A 115 2.66 2.37 16.91
C CYS A 115 3.18 3.66 16.25
N SER A 116 2.63 4.83 16.61
CA SER A 116 3.05 6.12 16.04
C SER A 116 4.52 6.40 16.30
N ARG A 117 4.97 6.27 17.56
CA ARG A 117 6.37 6.48 17.95
C ARG A 117 7.33 5.53 17.23
N ALA A 118 6.96 4.25 17.11
CA ALA A 118 7.78 3.27 16.40
C ALA A 118 7.91 3.61 14.91
N MET A 119 6.84 4.07 14.27
CA MET A 119 6.87 4.51 12.86
C MET A 119 7.71 5.77 12.67
N GLU A 120 7.61 6.75 13.57
CA GLU A 120 8.45 7.95 13.55
C GLU A 120 9.94 7.58 13.63
N GLN A 121 10.32 6.69 14.55
CA GLN A 121 11.71 6.22 14.68
C GLN A 121 12.21 5.48 13.42
N ILE A 122 11.37 4.63 12.81
CA ILE A 122 11.69 3.95 11.55
C ILE A 122 11.89 4.99 10.44
N ALA A 123 11.01 5.99 10.36
CA ALA A 123 11.07 7.06 9.38
C ALA A 123 12.33 7.93 9.54
N ASP A 124 12.71 8.29 10.76
CA ASP A 124 13.94 9.02 11.06
C ASP A 124 15.18 8.26 10.62
N THR A 125 15.25 6.97 10.96
CA THR A 125 16.37 6.12 10.53
C THR A 125 16.47 6.06 9.01
N ALA A 126 15.33 5.91 8.32
CA ALA A 126 15.27 5.85 6.87
C ALA A 126 15.74 7.16 6.21
N ARG A 127 15.35 8.32 6.76
CA ARG A 127 15.79 9.63 6.27
C ARG A 127 17.31 9.82 6.37
N GLN A 128 17.92 9.31 7.43
CA GLN A 128 19.36 9.40 7.66
C GLN A 128 20.18 8.50 6.71
N GLY A 129 19.56 7.52 6.05
CA GLY A 129 20.23 6.56 5.16
C GLY A 129 19.86 6.61 3.68
N ALA A 130 18.98 7.54 3.24
CA ALA A 130 18.41 7.49 1.89
C ALA A 130 19.33 8.08 0.80
N ALA A 131 19.84 7.22 -0.09
CA ALA A 131 20.20 7.56 -1.46
C ALA A 131 18.96 7.44 -2.37
N ALA A 132 18.90 8.29 -3.40
CA ALA A 132 17.75 8.43 -4.30
C ALA A 132 17.44 7.13 -5.07
N ASP A 133 16.21 6.63 -4.94
CA ASP A 133 15.72 5.51 -5.74
C ASP A 133 15.58 5.92 -7.22
N ALA A 134 16.24 5.15 -8.09
CA ALA A 134 16.25 5.35 -9.53
C ALA A 134 14.90 4.97 -10.17
N VAL A 135 14.38 5.90 -10.96
CA VAL A 135 13.07 5.82 -11.61
C VAL A 135 13.14 4.86 -12.81
N THR A 136 12.23 3.90 -12.88
CA THR A 136 12.02 3.09 -14.09
C THR A 136 10.60 3.31 -14.59
N SER A 137 10.42 4.30 -15.46
CA SER A 137 9.16 4.54 -16.16
C SER A 137 8.94 3.49 -17.24
N SER A 138 7.75 2.92 -17.31
CA SER A 138 7.38 1.97 -18.36
C SER A 138 7.08 2.71 -19.67
N LYS A 139 7.40 2.09 -20.81
CA LYS A 139 7.08 2.62 -22.15
C LYS A 139 5.58 2.90 -22.36
N LEU A 140 4.70 2.25 -21.58
CA LEU A 140 3.26 2.43 -21.65
C LEU A 140 2.84 3.77 -21.03
N GLN A 141 3.43 4.15 -19.89
CA GLN A 141 3.18 5.44 -19.24
C GLN A 141 3.53 6.57 -20.20
N GLN A 142 4.74 6.59 -20.76
CA GLN A 142 5.22 7.64 -21.68
C GLN A 142 4.28 7.95 -22.86
N ARG A 143 3.48 6.98 -23.31
CA ARG A 143 2.55 7.15 -24.44
C ARG A 143 1.25 7.88 -24.08
N LEU A 144 0.95 8.11 -22.81
CA LEU A 144 -0.26 8.82 -22.38
C LEU A 144 -0.16 10.33 -22.46
N SER A 145 1.05 10.88 -22.30
CA SER A 145 1.30 12.33 -22.35
C SER A 145 0.69 12.99 -23.59
N LYS A 146 0.77 12.36 -24.76
CA LYS A 146 0.19 12.89 -26.02
C LYS A 146 -1.33 13.09 -25.97
N TYR A 147 -2.06 12.29 -25.19
CA TYR A 147 -3.52 12.43 -25.07
C TYR A 147 -3.87 13.63 -24.18
N PHE A 148 -3.12 13.86 -23.10
CA PHE A 148 -3.30 15.06 -22.27
C PHE A 148 -2.98 16.33 -23.07
N VAL A 149 -1.92 16.33 -23.87
CA VAL A 149 -1.61 17.45 -24.79
C VAL A 149 -2.76 17.70 -25.76
N ARG A 150 -3.32 16.65 -26.38
CA ARG A 150 -4.45 16.78 -27.32
C ARG A 150 -5.74 17.26 -26.65
N LEU A 151 -5.92 16.96 -25.36
CA LEU A 151 -7.03 17.46 -24.53
C LEU A 151 -6.75 18.85 -23.92
N ALA A 152 -5.60 19.46 -24.22
CA ALA A 152 -5.13 20.71 -23.61
C ALA A 152 -5.12 20.67 -22.07
N LEU A 153 -4.82 19.51 -21.49
CA LEU A 153 -4.73 19.30 -20.05
C LEU A 153 -3.27 19.41 -19.57
N PRO A 154 -2.96 20.37 -18.69
CA PRO A 154 -1.67 20.40 -17.99
C PRO A 154 -1.48 19.11 -17.20
N HIS A 155 -0.26 18.56 -17.21
CA HIS A 155 0.05 17.35 -16.47
C HIS A 155 1.52 17.29 -16.07
N ASP A 156 1.77 16.70 -14.89
CA ASP A 156 3.08 16.29 -14.42
C ASP A 156 3.19 14.76 -14.41
N THR A 157 4.42 14.25 -14.47
CA THR A 157 4.71 12.81 -14.50
C THR A 157 5.53 12.37 -13.30
N GLU A 158 5.27 11.17 -12.79
CA GLU A 158 6.15 10.46 -11.84
C GLU A 158 6.45 11.24 -10.53
N GLN A 159 5.44 11.94 -10.02
CA GLN A 159 5.56 12.69 -8.78
C GLN A 159 5.32 11.79 -7.56
N PRO A 160 6.11 11.94 -6.48
CA PRO A 160 5.87 11.20 -5.24
C PRO A 160 4.65 11.74 -4.49
N VAL A 161 3.73 10.84 -4.12
CA VAL A 161 2.56 11.12 -3.28
C VAL A 161 2.41 10.01 -2.25
N GLY A 162 2.63 10.36 -0.97
CA GLY A 162 2.67 9.38 0.11
C GLY A 162 3.76 8.32 -0.14
N PRO A 163 3.42 7.02 -0.13
CA PRO A 163 4.40 5.95 -0.34
C PRO A 163 4.54 5.56 -1.83
N TYR A 164 3.79 6.23 -2.72
CA TYR A 164 3.67 5.87 -4.13
C TYR A 164 4.25 6.96 -5.02
N ARG A 165 4.67 6.57 -6.22
CA ARG A 165 4.84 7.48 -7.35
C ARG A 165 3.62 7.35 -8.25
N LEU A 166 3.02 8.49 -8.57
CA LEU A 166 1.88 8.56 -9.49
C LEU A 166 2.39 8.60 -10.92
N ASP A 167 1.73 7.89 -11.83
CA ASP A 167 2.09 7.92 -13.25
C ASP A 167 1.92 9.34 -13.81
N TYR A 168 0.76 9.94 -13.54
CA TYR A 168 0.38 11.27 -13.98
C TYR A 168 -0.41 12.03 -12.92
N ILE A 169 -0.15 13.33 -12.82
CA ILE A 169 -0.90 14.28 -12.00
C ILE A 169 -1.48 15.36 -12.89
N LEU A 170 -2.77 15.64 -12.73
CA LEU A 170 -3.47 16.77 -13.34
C LEU A 170 -3.85 17.80 -12.26
N PRO A 171 -4.28 19.03 -12.65
CA PRO A 171 -4.86 20.00 -11.73
C PRO A 171 -6.00 19.43 -10.87
N ALA A 172 -6.33 20.12 -9.77
CA ALA A 172 -7.36 19.71 -8.81
C ALA A 172 -7.12 18.35 -8.12
N ARG A 173 -5.86 17.92 -7.99
CA ARG A 173 -5.45 16.66 -7.33
C ARG A 173 -6.06 15.43 -7.98
N ILE A 174 -6.05 15.40 -9.32
CA ILE A 174 -6.44 14.20 -10.07
C ILE A 174 -5.18 13.40 -10.38
N ALA A 175 -5.15 12.16 -9.91
CA ALA A 175 -4.12 11.17 -10.22
C ALA A 175 -4.62 10.25 -11.34
N VAL A 176 -3.87 10.12 -12.42
CA VAL A 176 -4.18 9.14 -13.48
C VAL A 176 -3.19 7.98 -13.38
N GLU A 177 -3.71 6.78 -13.20
CA GLU A 177 -2.95 5.55 -12.95
C GLU A 177 -3.17 4.54 -14.09
N VAL A 178 -2.08 4.01 -14.65
CA VAL A 178 -2.13 3.06 -15.76
C VAL A 178 -1.93 1.65 -15.22
N ASP A 179 -3.04 0.96 -14.99
CA ASP A 179 -2.99 -0.36 -14.37
C ASP A 179 -2.60 -1.43 -15.40
N GLY A 180 -1.30 -1.72 -15.48
CA GLY A 180 -0.76 -2.87 -16.20
C GLY A 180 -1.24 -4.23 -15.64
N TYR A 181 -0.98 -5.32 -16.35
CA TYR A 181 -1.45 -6.66 -15.98
C TYR A 181 -1.06 -7.11 -14.55
N LYS A 182 0.07 -6.65 -14.02
CA LYS A 182 0.53 -6.98 -12.65
C LYS A 182 -0.32 -6.38 -11.53
N HIS A 183 -1.17 -5.40 -11.84
CA HIS A 183 -2.07 -4.79 -10.87
C HIS A 183 -3.30 -5.65 -10.58
N PHE A 184 -3.54 -6.69 -11.40
CA PHE A 184 -4.67 -7.59 -11.31
C PHE A 184 -4.22 -8.99 -10.88
N TYR A 185 -5.11 -9.74 -10.24
CA TYR A 185 -4.88 -11.16 -10.03
C TYR A 185 -4.81 -11.90 -11.38
N ALA A 186 -3.98 -12.94 -11.45
CA ALA A 186 -3.86 -13.75 -12.65
C ALA A 186 -5.24 -14.27 -13.10
N PHE A 187 -5.51 -14.20 -14.40
CA PHE A 187 -6.78 -14.62 -15.01
C PHE A 187 -8.02 -13.90 -14.44
N SER A 188 -7.85 -12.70 -13.89
CA SER A 188 -8.94 -11.91 -13.33
C SER A 188 -8.83 -10.45 -13.74
N ARG A 189 -9.98 -9.75 -13.71
CA ARG A 189 -10.04 -8.28 -13.78
C ARG A 189 -10.12 -7.63 -12.39
N ARG A 190 -10.05 -8.42 -11.32
CA ARG A 190 -9.99 -7.92 -9.94
C ARG A 190 -8.58 -7.41 -9.64
N LEU A 191 -8.50 -6.19 -9.11
CA LEU A 191 -7.24 -5.63 -8.60
C LEU A 191 -6.68 -6.50 -7.47
N THR A 192 -5.35 -6.57 -7.41
CA THR A 192 -4.65 -7.15 -6.26
C THR A 192 -4.90 -6.31 -5.00
N ALA A 193 -4.87 -6.95 -3.83
CA ALA A 193 -4.98 -6.26 -2.54
C ALA A 193 -4.03 -5.03 -2.43
N LYS A 194 -2.82 -5.15 -2.95
CA LYS A 194 -1.83 -4.06 -2.99
C LYS A 194 -2.27 -2.89 -3.88
N SER A 195 -2.76 -3.19 -5.07
CA SER A 195 -3.20 -2.15 -6.01
C SER A 195 -4.46 -1.45 -5.48
N GLU A 196 -5.38 -2.20 -4.90
CA GLU A 196 -6.55 -1.61 -4.26
C GLU A 196 -6.17 -0.74 -3.05
N MET A 197 -5.24 -1.20 -2.20
CA MET A 197 -4.73 -0.39 -1.08
C MET A 197 -4.05 0.89 -1.56
N LYS A 198 -3.30 0.86 -2.68
CA LYS A 198 -2.76 2.07 -3.30
C LYS A 198 -3.87 3.09 -3.59
N LEU A 199 -4.93 2.68 -4.27
CA LEU A 199 -6.05 3.57 -4.58
C LEU A 199 -6.74 4.10 -3.32
N ARG A 200 -6.93 3.26 -2.29
CA ARG A 200 -7.53 3.69 -1.01
C ARG A 200 -6.69 4.75 -0.29
N VAL A 201 -5.38 4.56 -0.22
CA VAL A 201 -4.44 5.52 0.39
C VAL A 201 -4.46 6.85 -0.36
N LEU A 202 -4.41 6.83 -1.69
CA LEU A 202 -4.44 8.07 -2.49
C LEU A 202 -5.74 8.85 -2.27
N ARG A 203 -6.89 8.17 -2.27
CA ARG A 203 -8.19 8.78 -1.95
C ARG A 203 -8.22 9.35 -0.53
N ALA A 204 -7.67 8.63 0.44
CA ALA A 204 -7.57 9.13 1.82
C ALA A 204 -6.64 10.34 1.97
N LEU A 205 -5.68 10.51 1.06
CA LEU A 205 -4.85 11.73 0.94
C LEU A 205 -5.56 12.86 0.18
N GLY A 206 -6.82 12.68 -0.22
CA GLY A 206 -7.64 13.69 -0.90
C GLY A 206 -7.42 13.77 -2.41
N TRP A 207 -6.93 12.70 -3.04
CA TRP A 207 -6.79 12.61 -4.50
C TRP A 207 -8.03 11.98 -5.13
N SER A 208 -8.48 12.56 -6.25
CA SER A 208 -9.36 11.85 -7.18
C SER A 208 -8.50 10.93 -8.04
N VAL A 209 -8.79 9.63 -8.05
CA VAL A 209 -7.93 8.64 -8.73
C VAL A 209 -8.65 8.04 -9.93
N VAL A 210 -8.15 8.37 -11.11
CA VAL A 210 -8.59 7.83 -12.40
C VAL A 210 -7.72 6.62 -12.75
N SER A 211 -8.28 5.44 -12.54
CA SER A 211 -7.66 4.18 -12.95
C SER A 211 -7.98 3.87 -14.41
N LEU A 212 -6.94 3.51 -15.18
CA LEU A 212 -7.00 3.07 -16.58
C LEU A 212 -6.54 1.61 -16.68
N PRO A 213 -7.45 0.63 -16.49
CA PRO A 213 -7.13 -0.79 -16.63
C PRO A 213 -6.62 -1.14 -18.02
N HIS A 214 -5.53 -1.89 -18.11
CA HIS A 214 -4.94 -2.24 -19.42
C HIS A 214 -5.92 -2.96 -20.36
N PHE A 215 -6.82 -3.80 -19.85
CA PHE A 215 -7.82 -4.52 -20.66
C PHE A 215 -8.90 -3.61 -21.23
N ASP A 216 -9.15 -2.44 -20.62
CA ASP A 216 -10.07 -1.44 -21.16
C ASP A 216 -9.32 -0.45 -22.05
N TRP A 217 -8.14 -0.01 -21.62
CA TRP A 217 -7.36 1.01 -22.31
C TRP A 217 -6.69 0.53 -23.60
N LEU A 218 -6.05 -0.64 -23.57
CA LEU A 218 -5.21 -1.11 -24.68
C LEU A 218 -5.98 -1.47 -25.95
N PRO A 219 -7.16 -2.11 -25.92
CA PRO A 219 -7.86 -2.49 -27.16
C PRO A 219 -8.43 -1.32 -27.96
N ARG A 220 -8.49 -0.12 -27.38
CA ARG A 220 -9.14 1.05 -27.98
C ARG A 220 -8.31 1.71 -29.09
N THR A 221 -9.01 2.28 -30.07
CA THR A 221 -8.39 3.15 -31.08
C THR A 221 -7.91 4.46 -30.46
N THR A 222 -7.17 5.29 -31.20
CA THR A 222 -6.67 6.57 -30.68
C THR A 222 -7.81 7.51 -30.26
N ASP A 223 -8.87 7.61 -31.06
CA ASP A 223 -9.98 8.51 -30.75
C ASP A 223 -10.86 7.96 -29.64
N ASP A 224 -11.09 6.64 -29.60
CA ASP A 224 -11.81 5.99 -28.48
C ASP A 224 -11.05 6.13 -27.16
N ARG A 225 -9.71 6.08 -27.18
CA ARG A 225 -8.88 6.33 -25.99
C ARG A 225 -9.02 7.76 -25.49
N LEU A 226 -9.09 8.74 -26.40
CA LEU A 226 -9.27 10.14 -26.04
C LEU A 226 -10.64 10.36 -25.39
N ALA A 227 -11.71 9.84 -26.00
CA ALA A 227 -13.05 9.91 -25.46
C ALA A 227 -13.16 9.17 -24.11
N TYR A 228 -12.56 7.98 -24.01
CA TYR A 228 -12.53 7.22 -22.76
C TYR A 228 -11.77 7.96 -21.65
N LEU A 229 -10.61 8.54 -21.94
CA LEU A 229 -9.83 9.30 -20.95
C LEU A 229 -10.61 10.53 -20.47
N ALA A 230 -11.19 11.31 -21.38
CA ALA A 230 -11.98 12.49 -21.05
C ALA A 230 -13.15 12.13 -20.13
N GLY A 231 -13.96 11.14 -20.52
CA GLY A 231 -15.10 10.69 -19.71
C GLY A 231 -14.72 10.10 -18.35
N ARG A 232 -13.47 9.65 -18.16
CA ARG A 232 -12.97 9.16 -16.87
C ARG A 232 -12.43 10.27 -15.97
N ILE A 233 -12.02 11.41 -16.54
CA ILE A 233 -11.55 12.57 -15.79
C ILE A 233 -12.72 13.42 -15.30
N GLU A 234 -13.81 13.47 -16.07
CA GLU A 234 -15.01 14.26 -15.76
C GLU A 234 -15.99 13.60 -14.77
N ALA A 235 -15.82 12.30 -14.51
CA ALA A 235 -16.68 11.50 -13.62
C ALA A 235 -16.28 11.60 -12.15
#